data_AF-D2VV45-F1
#
_entry.id   AF-D2VV45-F1
#
_cell.length_a   1.000
_cell.length_b   1.000
_cell.length_c   1.000
_cell.angle_alpha   90.00
_cell.angle_beta   90.00
_cell.angle_gamma   90.00
#
_symmetry.space_group_name_H-M   'P 1'
#
loop_
_entity.id
_entity.type
_entity.pdbx_description
1 polymer ?
#
loop_
_entity_poly.entity_id
_entity_poly.type
_entity_poly.pdbx_seq_one_letter_code
_entity_poly.pdbx_strand_id
1 'polypeptide(L)'
;MEILYFIENLFLLFIVYALITYISSLVALIHGVRYRLINDKLQSIDDLDNEQLELSINNDKMSNSNQEELQQNEQDLNNLNIIDQSNLEIIQVNEEYNPNYNNNLNNNTNQEFELQNNNLNNIVTNSAISMTPTTVSTPVLGETIHLNNNNNNNNTNMESENPLTKQLVLTSFFYGSCICLNEFEFSTTFTRYVNSKEGKNICNSDNICSLTLLLNEKPQNEFIIKFFTQSRPILSFIVINNTNMVNETINCNFQDLNEIETELVSRYVHTCILTNLNENTIYNFKVGMITINGSEPIYSNLKQFKTFSNNINNNNLNFIQSSEFGYNDNAFNLLKLAITKYNPKFIAISGNLVFDNGFLTCYTRWVKFLERYSSIAIDSNSNLIPLLTTIGNYEALFWKFKANY
;
A
#
# COMPACT_ATOMS: atom_id res chain seq x y z
N MET A 1 37.95 34.00 5.13
CA MET A 1 38.21 32.80 4.31
C MET A 1 37.20 31.70 4.57
N GLU A 2 36.91 31.35 5.83
CA GLU A 2 35.97 30.25 6.16
C GLU A 2 34.54 30.42 5.60
N ILE A 3 33.99 31.64 5.61
CA ILE A 3 32.67 31.93 5.03
C ILE A 3 32.66 31.72 3.50
N LEU A 4 33.76 32.07 2.81
CA LEU A 4 33.86 31.88 1.37
C LEU A 4 33.89 30.39 1.02
N TYR A 5 34.66 29.60 1.78
CA TYR A 5 34.74 28.15 1.63
C TYR A 5 33.39 27.46 1.90
N PHE A 6 32.63 27.95 2.89
CA PHE A 6 31.28 27.45 3.15
C PHE A 6 30.32 27.75 1.98
N ILE A 7 30.37 28.96 1.42
CA ILE A 7 29.51 29.36 0.29
C ILE A 7 29.87 28.55 -0.97
N GLU A 8 31.15 28.33 -1.26
CA GLU A 8 31.59 27.52 -2.40
C GLU A 8 31.11 26.06 -2.27
N ASN A 9 31.24 25.46 -1.10
CA ASN A 9 30.74 24.10 -0.86
C ASN A 9 29.22 24.00 -0.95
N LEU A 10 28.49 25.02 -0.46
CA LEU A 10 27.04 25.09 -0.59
C LEU A 10 26.62 25.19 -2.06
N PHE A 11 27.32 26.01 -2.85
CA PHE A 11 27.05 26.16 -4.28
C PHE A 11 27.35 24.87 -5.06
N LEU A 12 28.45 24.19 -4.74
CA LEU A 12 28.78 22.88 -5.32
C LEU A 12 27.70 21.85 -5.00
N LEU A 13 27.19 21.83 -3.77
CA LEU A 13 26.09 20.96 -3.37
C LEU A 13 24.82 21.24 -4.18
N PHE A 14 24.48 22.50 -4.43
CA PHE A 14 23.35 22.88 -5.28
C PHE A 14 23.53 22.44 -6.73
N ILE A 15 24.74 22.58 -7.30
CA ILE A 15 25.03 22.12 -8.67
C ILE A 15 24.92 20.61 -8.76
N VAL A 16 25.48 19.86 -7.80
CA VAL A 16 25.38 18.40 -7.76
C VAL A 16 23.93 17.97 -7.63
N TYR A 17 23.15 18.62 -6.77
CA TYR A 17 21.72 18.35 -6.62
C TYR A 17 20.93 18.63 -7.91
N ALA A 18 21.19 19.76 -8.56
CA ALA A 18 20.55 20.12 -9.83
C ALA A 18 20.92 19.13 -10.95
N LEU A 19 22.19 18.70 -11.01
CA LEU A 19 22.67 17.71 -11.98
C LEU A 19 22.03 16.34 -11.75
N ILE A 20 21.95 15.88 -10.49
CA ILE A 20 21.28 14.62 -10.13
C ILE A 20 19.79 14.70 -10.50
N THR A 21 19.13 15.81 -10.20
CA THR A 21 17.72 16.02 -10.56
C THR A 21 17.54 16.00 -12.07
N TYR A 22 18.43 16.66 -12.81
CA TYR A 22 18.41 16.67 -14.28
C TYR A 22 18.63 15.27 -14.87
N ILE A 23 19.65 14.54 -14.39
CA ILE A 23 19.94 13.17 -14.85
C ILE A 23 18.78 12.24 -14.50
N SER A 24 18.20 12.35 -13.30
CA SER A 24 17.06 11.53 -12.89
C SER A 24 15.84 11.79 -13.78
N SER A 25 15.55 13.06 -14.09
CA SER A 25 14.49 13.44 -15.03
C SER A 25 14.76 12.93 -16.45
N LEU A 26 16.01 12.97 -16.90
CA LEU A 26 16.41 12.46 -18.22
C LEU A 26 16.27 10.94 -18.29
N VAL A 27 16.70 10.22 -17.24
CA VAL A 27 16.56 8.76 -17.13
C VAL A 27 15.08 8.39 -17.09
N ALA A 28 14.26 9.09 -16.30
CA ALA A 28 12.81 8.90 -16.27
C ALA A 28 12.18 9.12 -17.65
N LEU A 29 12.61 10.16 -18.38
CA LEU A 29 12.15 10.43 -19.74
C LEU A 29 12.56 9.32 -20.73
N ILE A 30 13.81 8.85 -20.68
CA ILE A 30 14.30 7.75 -21.52
C ILE A 30 13.54 6.46 -21.20
N HIS A 31 13.32 6.14 -19.92
CA HIS A 31 12.54 4.97 -19.52
C HIS A 31 11.07 5.10 -19.93
N GLY A 32 10.46 6.28 -19.80
CA GLY A 32 9.10 6.54 -20.26
C GLY A 32 8.95 6.36 -21.76
N VAL A 33 9.89 6.89 -22.56
CA VAL A 33 9.92 6.70 -24.02
C VAL A 33 10.10 5.22 -24.36
N ARG A 34 11.04 4.53 -23.71
CA ARG A 34 11.27 3.10 -23.94
C ARG A 34 10.04 2.26 -23.58
N TYR A 35 9.37 2.57 -22.48
CA TYR A 35 8.17 1.88 -22.05
C TYR A 35 7.03 2.08 -23.06
N ARG A 36 6.81 3.32 -23.52
CA ARG A 36 5.83 3.61 -24.57
C ARG A 36 6.12 2.83 -25.85
N LEU A 37 7.38 2.80 -26.30
CA LEU A 37 7.76 2.03 -27.49
C LEU A 37 7.56 0.51 -27.33
N ILE A 38 7.78 -0.03 -26.13
CA ILE A 38 7.51 -1.45 -25.83
C ILE A 38 6.00 -1.70 -25.85
N ASN A 39 5.22 -0.81 -25.23
CA ASN A 39 3.76 -0.93 -25.18
C ASN A 39 3.12 -0.84 -26.57
N ASP A 40 3.51 0.14 -27.38
CA ASP A 40 3.06 0.29 -28.77
C ASP A 40 3.39 -0.98 -29.58
N LYS A 41 4.55 -1.61 -29.32
CA LYS A 41 4.95 -2.86 -29.98
C LYS A 41 4.15 -4.08 -29.50
N LEU A 42 3.86 -4.19 -28.21
CA LEU A 42 3.02 -5.27 -27.68
C LEU A 42 1.61 -5.18 -28.22
N GLN A 43 1.03 -3.98 -28.25
CA GLN A 43 -0.30 -3.75 -28.81
C GLN A 43 -0.37 -4.11 -30.30
N SER A 44 0.68 -3.80 -31.08
CA SER A 44 0.75 -4.22 -32.48
C SER A 44 0.84 -5.74 -32.69
N ILE A 45 1.35 -6.49 -31.70
CA ILE A 45 1.40 -7.96 -31.77
C ILE A 45 0.02 -8.53 -31.46
N ASP A 46 -0.68 -8.01 -30.46
CA ASP A 46 -2.04 -8.43 -30.12
C ASP A 46 -3.02 -8.16 -31.28
N ASP A 47 -2.88 -7.03 -31.97
CA ASP A 47 -3.68 -6.71 -33.17
C ASP A 47 -3.45 -7.73 -34.31
N LEU A 48 -2.20 -8.17 -34.51
CA LEU A 48 -1.85 -9.17 -35.53
C LEU A 48 -2.40 -10.57 -35.19
N ASP A 49 -2.34 -10.96 -33.92
CA ASP A 49 -2.86 -12.26 -33.48
C ASP A 49 -4.39 -12.31 -33.60
N ASN A 50 -5.09 -11.21 -33.32
CA ASN A 50 -6.53 -11.10 -33.52
C ASN A 50 -6.93 -11.16 -35.01
N GLU A 51 -6.18 -10.51 -35.90
CA GLU A 51 -6.45 -10.57 -37.35
C GLU A 51 -6.23 -11.99 -37.91
N GLN A 52 -5.20 -12.70 -37.44
CA GLN A 52 -4.99 -14.11 -37.80
C GLN A 52 -6.09 -15.02 -37.26
N LEU A 53 -6.60 -14.75 -36.05
CA LEU A 53 -7.72 -15.48 -35.48
C LEU A 53 -9.01 -15.29 -36.30
N GLU A 54 -9.32 -14.06 -36.72
CA GLU A 54 -10.48 -13.79 -37.59
C GLU A 54 -10.36 -14.49 -38.96
N LEU A 55 -9.17 -14.52 -39.55
CA LEU A 55 -8.90 -15.25 -40.79
C LEU A 55 -9.07 -16.77 -40.62
N SER A 56 -8.66 -17.33 -39.48
CA SER A 56 -8.85 -18.76 -39.18
C SER A 56 -10.34 -19.13 -39.03
N ILE A 57 -11.12 -18.30 -38.32
CA ILE A 57 -12.57 -18.50 -38.13
C ILE A 57 -13.33 -18.43 -39.47
N ASN A 58 -12.94 -17.51 -40.36
CA ASN A 58 -13.57 -17.38 -41.67
C ASN A 58 -13.23 -18.54 -42.61
N ASN A 59 -12.02 -19.10 -42.53
CA ASN A 59 -11.63 -20.29 -43.30
C ASN A 59 -12.35 -21.55 -42.81
N ASP A 60 -12.57 -21.69 -41.49
CA ASP A 60 -13.33 -22.81 -40.94
C ASP A 60 -14.82 -22.74 -41.30
N LYS A 61 -15.42 -21.54 -41.35
CA LYS A 61 -16.78 -21.34 -41.88
C LYS A 61 -16.90 -21.69 -43.36
N MET A 62 -15.84 -21.52 -44.15
CA MET A 62 -15.83 -21.90 -45.55
C MET A 62 -15.69 -23.43 -45.73
N SER A 63 -15.02 -24.13 -44.80
CA SER A 63 -14.88 -25.60 -44.81
C SER A 63 -16.11 -26.34 -44.27
N ASN A 64 -16.86 -25.72 -43.35
CA ASN A 64 -18.07 -26.32 -42.76
C ASN A 64 -19.35 -26.14 -43.60
N SER A 65 -19.29 -25.43 -44.74
CA SER A 65 -20.42 -25.37 -45.69
C SER A 65 -20.66 -26.68 -46.47
N ASN A 66 -19.86 -27.73 -46.23
CA ASN A 66 -20.03 -29.08 -46.78
C ASN A 66 -20.35 -30.15 -45.72
N GLN A 67 -20.68 -29.79 -44.47
CA GLN A 67 -20.99 -30.75 -43.39
C GLN A 67 -22.36 -30.58 -42.71
N GLU A 68 -23.27 -29.79 -43.29
CA GLU A 68 -24.64 -29.62 -42.76
C GLU A 68 -25.62 -30.79 -43.07
N GLU A 69 -25.14 -31.97 -43.48
CA GLU A 69 -26.02 -33.13 -43.76
C GLU A 69 -25.95 -34.26 -42.70
N LEU A 70 -25.27 -34.07 -41.55
CA LEU A 70 -25.04 -35.19 -40.60
C LEU A 70 -25.25 -34.94 -39.10
N GLN A 71 -25.83 -33.82 -38.65
CA GLN A 71 -26.05 -33.57 -37.20
C GLN A 71 -27.51 -33.23 -36.82
N GLN A 72 -28.46 -34.03 -37.30
CA GLN A 72 -29.87 -33.98 -36.84
C GLN A 72 -30.19 -35.00 -35.72
N ASN A 73 -29.19 -35.61 -35.07
CA ASN A 73 -29.42 -36.72 -34.10
C ASN A 73 -28.87 -36.51 -32.68
N GLU A 74 -28.50 -35.29 -32.28
CA GLU A 74 -27.95 -35.03 -30.93
C GLU A 74 -28.70 -33.95 -30.12
N GLN A 75 -29.98 -33.69 -30.46
CA GLN A 75 -30.80 -32.69 -29.74
C GLN A 75 -31.61 -33.23 -28.55
N ASP A 76 -31.54 -34.53 -28.22
CA ASP A 76 -32.36 -35.12 -27.15
C ASP A 76 -31.63 -35.37 -25.81
N LEU A 77 -30.38 -34.92 -25.61
CA LEU A 77 -29.62 -35.22 -24.37
C LEU A 77 -29.28 -34.05 -23.43
N ASN A 78 -29.61 -32.79 -23.74
CA ASN A 78 -29.16 -31.63 -22.93
C ASN A 78 -30.23 -30.97 -22.03
N ASN A 79 -31.33 -31.66 -21.71
CA ASN A 79 -32.42 -31.10 -20.88
C ASN A 79 -32.30 -31.34 -19.36
N LEU A 80 -31.10 -31.50 -18.79
CA LEU A 80 -30.93 -31.60 -17.34
C LEU A 80 -29.74 -30.75 -16.84
N ASN A 81 -30.07 -29.76 -16.01
CA ASN A 81 -29.24 -28.81 -15.25
C ASN A 81 -29.08 -27.41 -15.84
N ILE A 82 -30.18 -26.64 -15.82
CA ILE A 82 -30.12 -25.18 -15.75
C ILE A 82 -30.35 -24.81 -14.28
N ILE A 83 -29.25 -24.53 -13.57
CA ILE A 83 -29.28 -23.77 -12.32
C ILE A 83 -29.52 -22.32 -12.73
N ASP A 84 -30.57 -21.75 -12.16
CA ASP A 84 -31.07 -20.40 -12.41
C ASP A 84 -30.06 -19.35 -11.91
N GLN A 85 -29.27 -18.76 -12.82
CA GLN A 85 -28.32 -17.66 -12.56
C GLN A 85 -28.97 -16.26 -12.60
N SER A 86 -30.31 -16.16 -12.58
CA SER A 86 -31.04 -14.95 -12.98
C SER A 86 -31.03 -13.75 -12.02
N ASN A 87 -30.29 -13.76 -10.89
CA ASN A 87 -30.33 -12.66 -9.91
C ASN A 87 -28.96 -12.07 -9.49
N LEU A 88 -27.87 -12.37 -10.21
CA LEU A 88 -26.59 -11.67 -10.00
C LEU A 88 -26.50 -10.44 -10.89
N GLU A 89 -26.81 -9.27 -10.32
CA GLU A 89 -26.50 -7.98 -10.96
C GLU A 89 -25.02 -7.67 -10.75
N ILE A 90 -24.17 -8.16 -11.66
CA ILE A 90 -22.74 -7.82 -11.68
C ILE A 90 -22.62 -6.41 -12.27
N ILE A 91 -22.48 -5.41 -11.40
CA ILE A 91 -22.19 -4.04 -11.83
C ILE A 91 -20.68 -3.90 -11.96
N GLN A 92 -20.15 -4.11 -13.16
CA GLN A 92 -18.77 -3.76 -13.49
C GLN A 92 -18.67 -2.24 -13.65
N VAL A 93 -17.84 -1.61 -12.82
CA VAL A 93 -17.46 -0.22 -12.98
C VAL A 93 -16.14 -0.21 -13.75
N ASN A 94 -16.22 -0.07 -15.07
CA ASN A 94 -15.04 0.04 -15.92
C ASN A 94 -14.56 1.51 -15.90
N GLU A 95 -13.26 1.72 -15.68
CA GLU A 95 -12.62 3.02 -15.90
C GLU A 95 -12.44 3.26 -17.41
N GLU A 96 -13.44 3.84 -18.07
CA GLU A 96 -13.17 4.53 -19.33
C GLU A 96 -12.53 5.90 -19.01
N TYR A 97 -11.22 5.98 -19.14
CA TYR A 97 -10.45 7.21 -19.02
C TYR A 97 -10.87 8.19 -20.13
N ASN A 98 -11.71 9.17 -19.79
CA ASN A 98 -12.11 10.26 -20.68
C ASN A 98 -11.32 11.54 -20.33
N PRO A 99 -10.33 11.97 -21.15
CA PRO A 99 -9.44 13.08 -20.83
C PRO A 99 -10.08 14.48 -20.95
N ASN A 100 -11.39 14.59 -21.19
CA ASN A 100 -12.07 15.87 -21.37
C ASN A 100 -13.16 16.12 -20.30
N TYR A 101 -12.75 16.27 -19.03
CA TYR A 101 -13.62 16.89 -18.03
C TYR A 101 -12.98 18.16 -17.48
N ASN A 102 -13.41 19.28 -18.04
CA ASN A 102 -12.95 20.62 -17.70
C ASN A 102 -13.74 21.14 -16.48
N ASN A 103 -13.00 21.67 -15.52
CA ASN A 103 -13.49 22.23 -14.26
C ASN A 103 -14.53 23.33 -14.44
N ASN A 104 -15.67 23.20 -13.76
CA ASN A 104 -16.46 24.31 -13.25
C ASN A 104 -17.38 23.80 -12.13
N LEU A 105 -16.88 23.75 -10.89
CA LEU A 105 -17.75 23.83 -9.72
C LEU A 105 -17.39 25.07 -8.91
N ASN A 106 -18.34 26.00 -8.95
CA ASN A 106 -18.37 27.24 -8.19
C ASN A 106 -18.57 26.97 -6.70
N ASN A 107 -17.96 27.86 -5.92
CA ASN A 107 -18.17 28.11 -4.50
C ASN A 107 -19.65 28.18 -4.11
N ASN A 108 -20.03 27.48 -3.04
CA ASN A 108 -20.77 27.99 -1.87
C ASN A 108 -21.35 26.82 -1.08
N THR A 109 -20.87 26.61 0.15
CA THR A 109 -21.70 26.63 1.38
C THR A 109 -20.84 26.35 2.61
N ASN A 110 -20.59 27.42 3.36
CA ASN A 110 -20.29 27.34 4.79
C ASN A 110 -21.59 26.96 5.51
N GLN A 111 -21.62 25.85 6.23
CA GLN A 111 -22.46 25.69 7.41
C GLN A 111 -21.70 24.90 8.47
N GLU A 112 -21.27 25.66 9.47
CA GLU A 112 -20.77 25.20 10.77
C GLU A 112 -21.86 24.38 11.47
N PHE A 113 -21.49 23.20 11.96
CA PHE A 113 -22.24 22.50 13.00
C PHE A 113 -21.44 22.61 14.30
N GLU A 114 -21.84 23.58 15.13
CA GLU A 114 -21.49 23.62 16.54
C GLU A 114 -22.25 22.51 17.27
N LEU A 115 -21.53 21.53 17.82
CA LEU A 115 -22.02 20.68 18.90
C LEU A 115 -21.36 21.11 20.19
N GLN A 116 -22.14 21.84 20.99
CA GLN A 116 -21.87 22.10 22.40
C GLN A 116 -21.83 20.76 23.16
N ASN A 117 -20.75 20.54 23.91
CA ASN A 117 -20.80 19.67 25.08
C ASN A 117 -19.98 20.30 26.20
N ASN A 118 -20.71 20.83 27.18
CA ASN A 118 -20.19 21.36 28.43
C ASN A 118 -20.12 20.26 29.50
N ASN A 119 -19.10 20.39 30.35
CA ASN A 119 -18.95 19.90 31.72
C ASN A 119 -18.67 18.40 31.94
N LEU A 120 -17.46 18.09 32.42
CA LEU A 120 -17.26 17.75 33.84
C LEU A 120 -15.77 17.78 34.27
N ASN A 121 -15.45 18.75 35.12
CA ASN A 121 -14.59 18.73 36.31
C ASN A 121 -13.33 17.84 36.42
N ASN A 122 -12.19 18.52 36.47
CA ASN A 122 -11.19 18.53 37.56
C ASN A 122 -10.98 17.26 38.41
N ILE A 123 -9.81 16.61 38.27
CA ILE A 123 -8.94 16.28 39.41
C ILE A 123 -7.48 16.56 39.01
N VAL A 124 -6.91 17.58 39.65
CA VAL A 124 -5.49 17.89 39.70
C VAL A 124 -4.84 16.99 40.74
N THR A 125 -3.79 16.25 40.38
CA THR A 125 -2.78 15.83 41.36
C THR A 125 -1.38 16.06 40.79
N ASN A 126 -0.66 16.93 41.49
CA ASN A 126 0.75 17.23 41.33
C ASN A 126 1.60 15.99 41.66
N SER A 127 2.60 15.70 40.86
CA SER A 127 3.88 15.19 41.38
C SER A 127 5.03 15.66 40.49
N ALA A 128 5.71 16.69 40.98
CA ALA A 128 6.98 17.15 40.47
C ALA A 128 8.05 16.12 40.84
N ILE A 129 8.72 15.54 39.83
CA ILE A 129 9.97 14.80 40.01
C ILE A 129 11.07 15.60 39.32
N SER A 130 11.88 16.21 40.19
CA SER A 130 13.17 16.81 39.91
C SER A 130 14.12 15.75 39.35
N MET A 131 14.66 15.98 38.15
CA MET A 131 15.84 15.27 37.66
C MET A 131 16.91 16.28 37.28
N THR A 132 17.99 16.22 38.06
CA THR A 132 19.25 16.94 37.89
C THR A 132 19.98 16.53 36.60
N PRO A 133 20.65 17.45 35.89
CA PRO A 133 21.41 17.10 34.70
C PRO A 133 22.76 16.48 35.08
N THR A 134 22.95 15.22 34.72
CA THR A 134 24.26 14.55 34.71
C THR A 134 25.06 15.04 33.50
N THR A 135 26.19 15.65 33.82
CA THR A 135 27.27 16.08 32.92
C THR A 135 27.86 14.87 32.18
N VAL A 136 27.81 14.87 30.85
CA VAL A 136 28.55 13.92 30.01
C VAL A 136 29.84 14.59 29.54
N SER A 137 30.94 14.00 29.97
CA SER A 137 32.33 14.32 29.64
C SER A 137 32.65 14.07 28.15
N THR A 138 33.27 15.05 27.51
CA THR A 138 33.91 14.96 26.20
C THR A 138 35.20 14.14 26.28
N PRO A 139 35.49 13.23 25.32
CA PRO A 139 36.82 12.68 25.17
C PRO A 139 37.70 13.66 24.38
N VAL A 140 38.73 14.14 25.06
CA VAL A 140 39.92 14.77 24.50
C VAL A 140 40.71 13.69 23.76
N LEU A 141 40.97 13.89 22.46
CA LEU A 141 42.07 13.24 21.76
C LEU A 141 42.89 14.31 21.06
N GLY A 142 44.05 14.59 21.66
CA GLY A 142 45.15 15.25 20.99
C GLY A 142 46.09 14.18 20.43
N GLU A 143 46.43 14.31 19.15
CA GLU A 143 47.70 13.82 18.63
C GLU A 143 48.13 14.77 17.51
N THR A 144 49.18 15.52 17.82
CA THR A 144 49.83 16.49 16.95
C THR A 144 50.81 15.73 16.05
N ILE A 145 50.46 15.52 14.78
CA ILE A 145 51.42 15.02 13.78
C ILE A 145 52.07 16.23 13.09
N HIS A 146 53.34 16.45 13.40
CA HIS A 146 54.23 17.31 12.64
C HIS A 146 54.48 16.71 11.26
N LEU A 147 53.93 17.30 10.20
CA LEU A 147 54.39 17.07 8.83
C LEU A 147 55.29 18.22 8.39
N ASN A 148 56.51 17.81 8.09
CA ASN A 148 57.65 18.61 7.69
C ASN A 148 57.41 19.16 6.28
N ASN A 149 57.65 20.46 6.13
CA ASN A 149 57.43 21.23 4.92
C ASN A 149 58.69 21.11 4.03
N ASN A 150 58.55 20.57 2.82
CA ASN A 150 59.60 20.65 1.81
C ASN A 150 59.01 20.88 0.41
N ASN A 151 59.06 22.16 0.03
CA ASN A 151 59.40 22.73 -1.27
C ASN A 151 59.20 21.94 -2.58
N ASN A 152 58.55 22.67 -3.49
CA ASN A 152 58.81 22.79 -4.93
C ASN A 152 58.59 21.55 -5.81
N ASN A 153 57.48 21.58 -6.56
CA ASN A 153 57.56 21.74 -8.01
C ASN A 153 56.18 22.02 -8.61
N ASN A 154 56.08 23.16 -9.30
CA ASN A 154 54.99 23.48 -10.21
C ASN A 154 55.05 22.52 -11.40
N ASN A 155 54.13 21.56 -11.44
CA ASN A 155 53.70 20.91 -12.67
C ASN A 155 52.19 20.70 -12.55
N THR A 156 51.44 21.48 -13.32
CA THR A 156 49.99 21.33 -13.52
C THR A 156 49.73 20.02 -14.26
N ASN A 157 49.76 18.91 -13.54
CA ASN A 157 49.20 17.66 -13.99
C ASN A 157 47.68 17.77 -13.78
N MET A 158 46.92 17.67 -14.87
CA MET A 158 45.49 17.45 -14.83
C MET A 158 45.22 16.25 -13.91
N GLU A 159 44.63 16.52 -12.75
CA GLU A 159 44.18 15.49 -11.82
C GLU A 159 43.23 14.56 -12.57
N SER A 160 43.68 13.34 -12.85
CA SER A 160 42.80 12.29 -13.35
C SER A 160 41.85 11.94 -12.20
N GLU A 161 40.66 12.52 -12.21
CA GLU A 161 39.60 12.16 -11.28
C GLU A 161 39.44 10.64 -11.25
N ASN A 162 39.66 10.05 -10.08
CA ASN A 162 39.67 8.61 -9.90
C ASN A 162 38.26 8.06 -10.25
N PRO A 163 38.10 7.21 -11.27
CA PRO A 163 36.80 6.71 -11.71
C PRO A 163 36.04 5.96 -10.61
N LEU A 164 36.77 5.46 -9.59
CA LEU A 164 36.20 4.81 -8.41
C LEU A 164 35.28 5.73 -7.60
N THR A 165 35.61 7.03 -7.50
CA THR A 165 34.85 7.99 -6.70
C THR A 165 33.49 8.29 -7.35
N LYS A 166 33.44 8.38 -8.69
CA LYS A 166 32.18 8.58 -9.44
C LYS A 166 31.24 7.37 -9.34
N GLN A 167 31.80 6.16 -9.35
CA GLN A 167 31.03 4.92 -9.24
C GLN A 167 30.42 4.72 -7.84
N LEU A 168 31.14 5.11 -6.78
CA LEU A 168 30.65 5.05 -5.39
C LEU A 168 29.48 6.02 -5.15
N VAL A 169 29.54 7.21 -5.74
CA VAL A 169 28.50 8.24 -5.59
C VAL A 169 27.20 7.79 -6.25
N LEU A 170 27.25 7.32 -7.50
CA LEU A 170 26.04 6.86 -8.21
C LEU A 170 25.38 5.65 -7.55
N THR A 171 26.16 4.64 -7.16
CA THR A 171 25.60 3.44 -6.49
C THR A 171 24.92 3.77 -5.17
N SER A 172 25.43 4.75 -4.42
CA SER A 172 24.81 5.21 -3.18
C SER A 172 23.48 5.95 -3.38
N PHE A 173 23.31 6.69 -4.50
CA PHE A 173 22.07 7.43 -4.78
C PHE A 173 20.90 6.54 -5.21
N PHE A 174 21.17 5.45 -5.93
CA PHE A 174 20.16 4.50 -6.38
C PHE A 174 20.00 3.29 -5.45
N TYR A 175 20.78 3.23 -4.36
CA TYR A 175 20.62 2.18 -3.36
C TYR A 175 19.23 2.25 -2.73
N GLY A 176 18.54 1.10 -2.76
CA GLY A 176 17.16 0.99 -2.31
C GLY A 176 16.17 1.81 -3.14
N SER A 177 16.38 1.99 -4.44
CA SER A 177 15.35 2.59 -5.29
C SER A 177 14.04 1.79 -5.23
N CYS A 178 12.94 2.51 -5.18
CA CYS A 178 11.57 2.05 -5.33
C CYS A 178 11.01 2.74 -6.57
N ILE A 179 10.54 1.94 -7.53
CA ILE A 179 9.97 2.43 -8.80
C ILE A 179 8.59 1.82 -8.95
N CYS A 180 7.56 2.64 -8.81
CA CYS A 180 6.18 2.24 -8.98
C CYS A 180 5.67 2.75 -10.33
N LEU A 181 5.05 1.87 -11.11
CA LEU A 181 4.65 2.18 -12.48
C LEU A 181 3.30 2.89 -12.54
N ASN A 182 2.41 2.63 -11.57
CA ASN A 182 1.18 3.38 -11.41
C ASN A 182 1.48 4.73 -10.73
N GLU A 183 1.16 5.84 -11.42
CA GLU A 183 1.49 7.23 -11.09
C GLU A 183 2.99 7.62 -11.13
N PHE A 184 3.86 6.78 -11.67
CA PHE A 184 5.32 7.00 -11.72
C PHE A 184 5.90 7.58 -10.41
N GLU A 185 5.85 6.80 -9.33
CA GLU A 185 6.51 7.17 -8.07
C GLU A 185 7.94 6.62 -8.06
N PHE A 186 8.93 7.52 -7.92
CA PHE A 186 10.33 7.16 -7.73
C PHE A 186 10.81 7.63 -6.36
N SER A 187 11.30 6.71 -5.54
CA SER A 187 11.96 7.05 -4.29
C SER A 187 13.24 6.24 -4.09
N THR A 188 14.20 6.76 -3.34
CA THR A 188 15.45 6.09 -2.98
C THR A 188 15.58 6.06 -1.47
N THR A 189 16.53 5.28 -0.93
CA THR A 189 16.76 5.27 0.53
C THR A 189 17.06 6.67 1.04
N PHE A 190 17.81 7.45 0.27
CA PHE A 190 18.12 8.83 0.59
C PHE A 190 16.86 9.72 0.57
N THR A 191 16.06 9.67 -0.50
CA THR A 191 14.85 10.53 -0.55
C THR A 191 13.84 10.12 0.51
N ARG A 192 13.69 8.82 0.82
CA ARG A 192 12.88 8.35 1.94
C ARG A 192 13.45 8.72 3.29
N TYR A 193 14.77 8.79 3.46
CA TYR A 193 15.39 9.30 4.69
C TYR A 193 15.13 10.80 4.88
N VAL A 194 15.31 11.60 3.83
CA VAL A 194 15.04 13.05 3.87
C VAL A 194 13.55 13.33 4.06
N ASN A 195 12.70 12.59 3.35
CA ASN A 195 11.25 12.65 3.46
C ASN A 195 10.70 11.80 4.60
N SER A 196 11.56 11.21 5.45
CA SER A 196 11.15 10.24 6.49
C SER A 196 10.21 10.83 7.53
N LYS A 197 10.03 12.16 7.55
CA LYS A 197 8.92 12.78 8.27
C LYS A 197 7.57 12.22 7.81
N GLU A 198 7.35 12.02 6.52
CA GLU A 198 6.12 11.40 6.01
C GLU A 198 6.06 9.90 6.35
N GLY A 199 7.18 9.18 6.22
CA GLY A 199 7.25 7.75 6.54
C GLY A 199 7.07 7.40 8.01
N LYS A 200 7.59 8.26 8.91
CA LYS A 200 7.36 8.16 10.37
C LYS A 200 5.88 8.40 10.68
N ASN A 201 5.28 9.46 10.10
CA ASN A 201 3.90 9.83 10.38
C ASN A 201 2.88 8.71 10.10
N ILE A 202 3.12 7.87 9.08
CA ILE A 202 2.20 6.77 8.73
C ILE A 202 2.14 5.71 9.84
N CYS A 203 3.28 5.42 10.47
CA CYS A 203 3.32 4.39 11.49
C CYS A 203 4.44 4.65 12.50
N ASN A 204 4.08 5.39 13.56
CA ASN A 204 4.95 5.71 14.69
C ASN A 204 5.06 4.53 15.68
N SER A 205 6.10 4.54 16.52
CA SER A 205 6.36 3.52 17.55
C SER A 205 5.21 3.33 18.55
N ASP A 206 4.40 4.38 18.73
CA ASP A 206 3.42 4.47 19.81
C ASP A 206 1.99 4.20 19.31
N ASN A 207 1.82 3.85 18.03
CA ASN A 207 0.52 3.69 17.40
C ASN A 207 0.39 2.35 16.66
N ILE A 208 -0.86 1.89 16.54
CA ILE A 208 -1.25 0.82 15.63
C ILE A 208 -1.63 1.45 14.29
N CYS A 209 -1.13 0.85 13.21
CA CYS A 209 -1.20 1.39 11.86
C CYS A 209 -1.94 0.41 10.95
N SER A 210 -2.62 0.93 9.91
CA SER A 210 -3.21 0.15 8.82
C SER A 210 -3.98 -1.10 9.28
N LEU A 211 -5.06 -0.86 10.03
CA LEU A 211 -5.96 -1.93 10.47
C LEU A 211 -6.90 -2.32 9.33
N THR A 212 -6.89 -3.58 8.93
CA THR A 212 -7.75 -4.09 7.85
C THR A 212 -8.51 -5.33 8.29
N LEU A 213 -9.79 -5.37 7.96
CA LEU A 213 -10.65 -6.53 8.08
C LEU A 213 -10.64 -7.29 6.76
N LEU A 214 -10.33 -8.58 6.79
CA LEU A 214 -10.31 -9.46 5.64
C LEU A 214 -11.46 -10.47 5.73
N LEU A 215 -12.06 -10.75 4.59
CA LEU A 215 -13.09 -11.77 4.46
C LEU A 215 -12.48 -13.16 4.60
N ASN A 216 -13.08 -14.02 5.43
CA ASN A 216 -12.69 -15.42 5.57
C ASN A 216 -13.69 -16.33 4.81
N GLU A 217 -13.40 -17.62 4.69
CA GLU A 217 -14.23 -18.61 3.96
C GLU A 217 -15.65 -18.73 4.53
N LYS A 218 -15.82 -18.50 5.84
CA LYS A 218 -17.10 -18.56 6.55
C LYS A 218 -17.46 -17.19 7.16
N PRO A 219 -17.83 -16.19 6.34
CA PRO A 219 -18.04 -14.82 6.80
C PRO A 219 -19.25 -14.64 7.75
N GLN A 220 -20.06 -15.69 7.94
CA GLN A 220 -21.08 -15.74 8.97
C GLN A 220 -20.49 -15.80 10.39
N ASN A 221 -19.31 -16.42 10.56
CA ASN A 221 -18.80 -16.83 11.87
C ASN A 221 -17.30 -16.54 12.03
N GLU A 222 -16.60 -16.18 10.96
CA GLU A 222 -15.15 -16.05 10.96
C GLU A 222 -14.68 -14.83 10.15
N PHE A 223 -13.68 -14.13 10.67
CA PHE A 223 -13.01 -12.99 10.02
C PHE A 223 -11.53 -12.97 10.36
N ILE A 224 -10.73 -12.31 9.55
CA ILE A 224 -9.30 -12.09 9.83
C ILE A 224 -9.07 -10.59 9.98
N ILE A 225 -8.42 -10.19 11.06
CA ILE A 225 -7.98 -8.80 11.24
C ILE A 225 -6.47 -8.77 11.13
N LYS A 226 -5.97 -7.88 10.27
CA LYS A 226 -4.55 -7.57 10.18
C LYS A 226 -4.29 -6.13 10.58
N PHE A 227 -3.16 -5.89 11.22
CA PHE A 227 -2.69 -4.54 11.51
C PHE A 227 -1.15 -4.52 11.55
N PHE A 228 -0.58 -3.31 11.49
CA PHE A 228 0.85 -3.08 11.42
C PHE A 228 1.32 -2.29 12.63
N THR A 229 2.55 -2.55 13.08
CA THR A 229 3.22 -1.75 14.11
C THR A 229 4.68 -1.54 13.76
N GLN A 230 5.27 -0.46 14.26
CA GLN A 230 6.72 -0.24 14.17
C GLN A 230 7.48 -0.99 15.27
N SER A 231 6.95 -0.91 16.49
CA SER A 231 7.58 -1.47 17.68
C SER A 231 7.37 -2.98 17.74
N ARG A 232 8.41 -3.69 18.19
CA ARG A 232 8.35 -5.15 18.38
C ARG A 232 7.36 -5.49 19.51
N PRO A 233 6.32 -6.28 19.23
CA PRO A 233 5.40 -6.73 20.26
C PRO A 233 6.01 -7.86 21.11
N ILE A 234 5.65 -7.89 22.39
CA ILE A 234 5.69 -9.09 23.24
C ILE A 234 4.38 -9.87 23.06
N LEU A 235 3.27 -9.14 23.07
CA LEU A 235 1.92 -9.67 22.96
C LEU A 235 1.11 -8.78 22.03
N SER A 236 0.33 -9.43 21.17
CA SER A 236 -0.64 -8.79 20.29
C SER A 236 -1.99 -9.44 20.53
N PHE A 237 -3.03 -8.63 20.60
CA PHE A 237 -4.36 -9.11 20.95
C PHE A 237 -5.45 -8.22 20.35
N ILE A 238 -6.67 -8.73 20.35
CA ILE A 238 -7.88 -7.99 20.03
C ILE A 238 -8.85 -8.11 21.19
N VAL A 239 -9.44 -6.98 21.57
CA VAL A 239 -10.57 -6.93 22.50
C VAL A 239 -11.82 -6.74 21.65
N ILE A 240 -12.72 -7.71 21.70
CA ILE A 240 -13.96 -7.74 20.91
C ILE A 240 -15.16 -7.85 21.84
N ASN A 241 -16.25 -7.18 21.45
CA ASN A 241 -17.48 -7.16 22.21
C ASN A 241 -18.69 -7.10 21.26
N ASN A 242 -19.81 -7.71 21.65
CA ASN A 242 -21.13 -7.50 21.04
C ASN A 242 -22.14 -7.17 22.15
N THR A 243 -23.36 -6.74 21.80
CA THR A 243 -24.36 -6.33 22.80
C THR A 243 -24.71 -7.40 23.85
N ASN A 244 -24.38 -8.67 23.59
CA ASN A 244 -24.77 -9.82 24.39
C ASN A 244 -23.57 -10.56 25.01
N MET A 245 -22.34 -10.13 24.76
CA MET A 245 -21.12 -10.82 25.20
C MET A 245 -20.34 -9.96 26.19
N VAL A 246 -19.64 -10.62 27.11
CA VAL A 246 -18.58 -9.99 27.89
C VAL A 246 -17.40 -9.73 26.95
N ASN A 247 -16.64 -8.66 27.18
CA ASN A 247 -15.42 -8.38 26.43
C ASN A 247 -14.54 -9.64 26.35
N GLU A 248 -14.32 -10.14 25.15
CA GLU A 248 -13.43 -11.26 24.88
C GLU A 248 -12.07 -10.72 24.42
N THR A 249 -10.99 -11.33 24.88
CA THR A 249 -9.63 -11.01 24.42
C THR A 249 -9.07 -12.20 23.66
N ILE A 250 -8.73 -11.99 22.40
CA ILE A 250 -8.18 -13.02 21.52
C ILE A 250 -6.73 -12.67 21.21
N ASN A 251 -5.83 -13.63 21.40
CA ASN A 251 -4.42 -13.44 21.07
C ASN A 251 -4.22 -13.45 19.54
N CYS A 252 -3.32 -12.60 19.07
CA CYS A 252 -2.96 -12.49 17.66
C CYS A 252 -1.52 -12.97 17.46
N ASN A 253 -1.27 -13.58 16.30
CA ASN A 253 0.09 -13.89 15.89
C ASN A 253 0.72 -12.63 15.27
N PHE A 254 2.03 -12.49 15.38
CA PHE A 254 2.75 -11.44 14.66
C PHE A 254 3.96 -12.01 13.93
N GLN A 255 4.32 -11.37 12.83
CA GLN A 255 5.48 -11.69 12.01
C GLN A 255 6.33 -10.44 11.85
N ASP A 256 7.64 -10.60 12.04
CA ASP A 256 8.59 -9.56 11.70
C ASP A 256 8.77 -9.48 10.18
N LEU A 257 8.56 -8.30 9.61
CA LEU A 257 8.85 -8.06 8.20
C LEU A 257 10.33 -7.78 7.95
N ASN A 258 11.18 -7.65 8.98
CA ASN A 258 12.60 -7.30 8.84
C ASN A 258 13.48 -8.38 8.17
N GLU A 259 12.96 -9.58 7.86
CA GLU A 259 13.63 -10.45 6.87
C GLU A 259 13.83 -9.73 5.52
N ILE A 260 13.08 -8.66 5.31
CA ILE A 260 13.24 -7.66 4.27
C ILE A 260 14.28 -6.63 4.77
N GLU A 261 15.56 -6.99 4.71
CA GLU A 261 16.70 -6.20 5.23
C GLU A 261 16.93 -4.85 4.52
N THR A 262 15.97 -4.34 3.75
CA THR A 262 16.23 -3.22 2.86
C THR A 262 16.15 -1.85 3.54
N GLU A 263 15.44 -1.64 4.67
CA GLU A 263 15.23 -0.26 5.17
C GLU A 263 15.05 -0.03 6.68
N LEU A 264 15.78 0.98 7.17
CA LEU A 264 15.59 2.03 8.20
C LEU A 264 14.51 1.92 9.30
N VAL A 265 13.44 1.14 9.15
CA VAL A 265 12.31 1.11 10.08
C VAL A 265 11.78 -0.31 10.21
N SER A 266 11.83 -0.84 11.44
CA SER A 266 11.26 -2.15 11.74
C SER A 266 9.73 -2.16 11.58
N ARG A 267 9.19 -3.25 11.04
CA ARG A 267 7.75 -3.43 10.87
C ARG A 267 7.30 -4.83 11.26
N TYR A 268 6.15 -4.90 11.93
CA TYR A 268 5.53 -6.15 12.35
C TYR A 268 4.10 -6.20 11.82
N VAL A 269 3.73 -7.35 11.24
CA VAL A 269 2.36 -7.63 10.80
C VAL A 269 1.71 -8.54 11.81
N HIS A 270 0.55 -8.13 12.28
CA HIS A 270 -0.24 -8.86 13.26
C HIS A 270 -1.44 -9.48 12.55
N THR A 271 -1.78 -10.71 12.91
CA THR A 271 -2.92 -11.46 12.35
C THR A 271 -3.72 -12.04 13.49
N CYS A 272 -4.96 -11.58 13.63
CA CYS A 272 -5.96 -12.09 14.55
C CYS A 272 -7.00 -12.87 13.75
N ILE A 273 -7.23 -14.13 14.09
CA ILE A 273 -8.29 -14.93 13.49
C ILE A 273 -9.47 -14.93 14.47
N LEU A 274 -10.59 -14.37 14.04
CA LEU A 274 -11.84 -14.39 14.79
C LEU A 274 -12.64 -15.60 14.36
N THR A 275 -13.08 -16.40 15.32
CA THR A 275 -13.88 -17.62 15.10
C THR A 275 -15.06 -17.66 16.05
N ASN A 276 -16.02 -18.56 15.81
CA ASN A 276 -17.20 -18.74 16.66
C ASN A 276 -18.04 -17.47 16.82
N LEU A 277 -17.99 -16.56 15.85
CA LEU A 277 -18.84 -15.38 15.86
C LEU A 277 -20.28 -15.81 15.55
N ASN A 278 -21.25 -15.19 16.22
CA ASN A 278 -22.64 -15.27 15.83
C ASN A 278 -22.87 -14.57 14.49
N GLU A 279 -23.71 -15.17 13.64
CA GLU A 279 -24.13 -14.61 12.36
C GLU A 279 -24.94 -13.31 12.51
N ASN A 280 -24.97 -12.50 11.45
CA ASN A 280 -25.75 -11.26 11.36
C ASN A 280 -25.58 -10.30 12.56
N THR A 281 -24.43 -10.33 13.22
CA THR A 281 -24.17 -9.65 14.49
C THR A 281 -23.12 -8.56 14.29
N ILE A 282 -23.34 -7.40 14.93
CA ILE A 282 -22.38 -6.30 14.95
C ILE A 282 -21.41 -6.53 16.11
N TYR A 283 -20.12 -6.49 15.81
CA TYR A 283 -19.04 -6.57 16.78
C TYR A 283 -18.28 -5.25 16.83
N ASN A 284 -18.08 -4.74 18.03
CA ASN A 284 -17.17 -3.65 18.33
C ASN A 284 -15.82 -4.22 18.75
N PHE A 285 -14.73 -3.64 18.27
CA PHE A 285 -13.40 -4.12 18.61
C PHE A 285 -12.34 -3.02 18.64
N LYS A 286 -11.28 -3.31 19.39
CA LYS A 286 -9.99 -2.61 19.35
C LYS A 286 -8.88 -3.64 19.30
N VAL A 287 -7.86 -3.39 18.51
CA VAL A 287 -6.63 -4.18 18.56
C VAL A 287 -5.66 -3.52 19.53
N GLY A 288 -4.81 -4.33 20.16
CA GLY A 288 -3.85 -3.90 21.15
C GLY A 288 -2.52 -4.64 21.01
N MET A 289 -1.44 -3.98 21.46
CA MET A 289 -0.14 -4.63 21.63
C MET A 289 0.55 -4.17 22.92
N ILE A 290 1.38 -5.04 23.48
CA ILE A 290 2.35 -4.70 24.53
C ILE A 290 3.73 -4.81 23.88
N THR A 291 4.56 -3.78 23.99
CA THR A 291 5.90 -3.75 23.38
C THR A 291 6.98 -4.14 24.38
N ILE A 292 8.17 -4.51 23.89
CA ILE A 292 9.31 -4.86 24.76
C ILE A 292 9.74 -3.76 25.73
N ASN A 293 9.48 -2.50 25.37
CA ASN A 293 9.91 -1.34 26.14
C ASN A 293 8.74 -0.66 26.88
N GLY A 294 7.51 -1.13 26.69
CA GLY A 294 6.30 -0.52 27.23
C GLY A 294 5.63 -1.41 28.28
N SER A 295 5.26 -0.83 29.41
CA SER A 295 4.46 -1.50 30.44
C SER A 295 2.95 -1.46 30.17
N GLU A 296 2.50 -0.51 29.35
CA GLU A 296 1.08 -0.31 29.04
C GLU A 296 0.74 -0.79 27.62
N PRO A 297 -0.45 -1.39 27.41
CA PRO A 297 -0.88 -1.75 26.07
C PRO A 297 -1.20 -0.52 25.22
N ILE A 298 -0.72 -0.51 23.98
CA ILE A 298 -1.07 0.47 22.94
C ILE A 298 -2.31 -0.04 22.22
N TYR A 299 -3.35 0.76 22.11
CA TYR A 299 -4.63 0.40 21.48
C TYR A 299 -4.91 1.18 20.20
N SER A 300 -5.66 0.56 19.29
CA SER A 300 -6.28 1.26 18.17
C SER A 300 -7.54 2.03 18.60
N ASN A 301 -8.04 2.86 17.70
CA ASN A 301 -9.39 3.40 17.79
C ASN A 301 -10.43 2.27 17.79
N LEU A 302 -11.61 2.54 18.39
CA LEU A 302 -12.76 1.63 18.34
C LEU A 302 -13.24 1.52 16.89
N LYS A 303 -13.44 0.30 16.43
CA LYS A 303 -14.01 -0.03 15.13
C LYS A 303 -15.15 -1.03 15.33
N GLN A 304 -15.99 -1.18 14.31
CA GLN A 304 -17.03 -2.20 14.31
C GLN A 304 -17.13 -2.87 12.94
N PHE A 305 -17.64 -4.10 12.91
CA PHE A 305 -17.99 -4.82 11.69
C PHE A 305 -19.22 -5.69 11.90
N LYS A 306 -19.83 -6.16 10.82
CA LYS A 306 -21.02 -7.02 10.86
C LYS A 306 -20.76 -8.35 10.18
N THR A 307 -21.05 -9.45 10.88
CA THR A 307 -20.98 -10.80 10.30
C THR A 307 -22.12 -11.06 9.32
N PHE A 308 -21.93 -12.02 8.42
CA PHE A 308 -22.94 -12.35 7.40
C PHE A 308 -24.05 -13.20 8.02
N SER A 309 -25.20 -13.26 7.34
CA SER A 309 -26.32 -14.14 7.70
C SER A 309 -26.17 -15.46 6.97
N ASN A 310 -26.39 -16.61 7.62
CA ASN A 310 -26.43 -17.92 6.96
C ASN A 310 -27.60 -18.05 5.98
N ASN A 311 -28.69 -17.30 6.21
CA ASN A 311 -29.80 -17.26 5.28
C ASN A 311 -29.48 -16.36 4.09
N ILE A 312 -28.72 -16.90 3.12
CA ILE A 312 -28.36 -16.22 1.87
C ILE A 312 -29.59 -16.08 0.96
N ASN A 313 -30.51 -17.05 1.02
CA ASN A 313 -31.67 -17.14 0.11
C ASN A 313 -32.62 -15.93 0.19
N ASN A 314 -32.57 -15.15 1.28
CA ASN A 314 -33.42 -13.98 1.48
C ASN A 314 -32.65 -12.64 1.43
N ASN A 315 -31.32 -12.66 1.36
CA ASN A 315 -30.51 -11.46 1.42
C ASN A 315 -29.72 -11.30 0.12
N ASN A 316 -30.06 -10.29 -0.67
CA ASN A 316 -29.25 -9.88 -1.82
C ASN A 316 -27.83 -9.57 -1.33
N LEU A 317 -26.87 -10.40 -1.75
CA LEU A 317 -25.46 -10.21 -1.43
C LEU A 317 -24.88 -9.20 -2.42
N ASN A 318 -24.76 -7.95 -1.98
CA ASN A 318 -24.14 -6.90 -2.79
C ASN A 318 -22.67 -6.80 -2.43
N PHE A 319 -21.79 -6.73 -3.43
CA PHE A 319 -20.36 -6.52 -3.25
C PHE A 319 -19.81 -5.63 -4.36
N ILE A 320 -18.66 -5.02 -4.11
CA ILE A 320 -17.90 -4.29 -5.13
C ILE A 320 -16.80 -5.21 -5.64
N GLN A 321 -16.60 -5.26 -6.95
CA GLN A 321 -15.45 -5.90 -7.58
C GLN A 321 -14.60 -4.86 -8.30
N SER A 322 -13.28 -4.97 -8.18
CA SER A 322 -12.32 -4.16 -8.92
C SER A 322 -11.07 -4.99 -9.22
N SER A 323 -10.30 -4.54 -10.21
CA SER A 323 -8.95 -5.01 -10.54
C SER A 323 -8.07 -3.79 -10.77
N GLU A 324 -6.75 -3.95 -10.68
CA GLU A 324 -5.81 -2.86 -11.02
C GLU A 324 -6.02 -1.57 -10.22
N PHE A 325 -6.44 -1.74 -8.96
CA PHE A 325 -6.94 -0.64 -8.13
C PHE A 325 -5.90 0.47 -7.91
N GLY A 326 -4.66 0.11 -7.59
CA GLY A 326 -3.58 1.06 -7.35
C GLY A 326 -3.69 1.88 -6.06
N TYR A 327 -2.79 2.86 -5.91
CA TYR A 327 -2.80 3.79 -4.78
C TYR A 327 -2.92 5.23 -5.29
N ASN A 328 -4.01 5.53 -6.00
CA ASN A 328 -4.27 6.85 -6.56
C ASN A 328 -5.59 7.44 -6.02
N ASP A 329 -5.73 8.76 -6.06
CA ASP A 329 -6.91 9.46 -5.53
C ASP A 329 -8.19 9.09 -6.28
N ASN A 330 -8.11 8.86 -7.58
CA ASN A 330 -9.27 8.55 -8.42
C ASN A 330 -9.91 7.21 -8.03
N ALA A 331 -9.11 6.16 -7.86
CA ALA A 331 -9.55 4.83 -7.45
C ALA A 331 -10.24 4.87 -6.07
N PHE A 332 -9.67 5.61 -5.11
CA PHE A 332 -10.27 5.75 -3.79
C PHE A 332 -11.54 6.62 -3.79
N ASN A 333 -11.61 7.64 -4.64
CA ASN A 333 -12.84 8.43 -4.82
C ASN A 333 -13.95 7.58 -5.47
N LEU A 334 -13.61 6.77 -6.47
CA LEU A 334 -14.53 5.84 -7.11
C LEU A 334 -15.03 4.79 -6.12
N LEU A 335 -14.13 4.21 -5.31
CA LEU A 335 -14.49 3.28 -4.24
C LEU A 335 -15.46 3.92 -3.25
N LYS A 336 -15.19 5.14 -2.80
CA LYS A 336 -16.06 5.88 -1.88
C LYS A 336 -17.46 6.12 -2.47
N LEU A 337 -17.53 6.50 -3.74
CA LEU A 337 -18.80 6.67 -4.46
C LEU A 337 -19.57 5.35 -4.57
N ALA A 338 -18.88 4.27 -4.93
CA ALA A 338 -19.48 2.94 -5.05
C ALA A 338 -19.99 2.41 -3.70
N ILE A 339 -19.24 2.59 -2.60
CA ILE A 339 -19.68 2.23 -1.25
C ILE A 339 -20.95 3.00 -0.88
N THR A 340 -20.96 4.32 -1.11
CA THR A 340 -22.10 5.18 -0.78
C THR A 340 -23.35 4.78 -1.56
N LYS A 341 -23.19 4.42 -2.83
CA LYS A 341 -24.30 4.08 -3.73
C LYS A 341 -24.85 2.67 -3.49
N TYR A 342 -23.99 1.68 -3.27
CA TYR A 342 -24.36 0.27 -3.31
C TYR A 342 -24.37 -0.43 -1.93
N ASN A 343 -23.80 0.20 -0.90
CA ASN A 343 -23.73 -0.33 0.47
C ASN A 343 -23.29 -1.81 0.54
N PRO A 344 -22.10 -2.13 -0.01
CA PRO A 344 -21.67 -3.51 -0.20
C PRO A 344 -21.38 -4.22 1.13
N LYS A 345 -21.51 -5.54 1.15
CA LYS A 345 -21.13 -6.40 2.28
C LYS A 345 -19.64 -6.70 2.34
N PHE A 346 -18.97 -6.66 1.20
CA PHE A 346 -17.52 -6.80 1.10
C PHE A 346 -17.03 -6.14 -0.20
N ILE A 347 -15.72 -5.92 -0.29
CA ILE A 347 -15.05 -5.42 -1.49
C ILE A 347 -14.05 -6.49 -1.94
N ALA A 348 -14.12 -6.90 -3.20
CA ALA A 348 -13.20 -7.83 -3.84
C ALA A 348 -12.26 -7.08 -4.80
N ILE A 349 -10.96 -7.16 -4.57
CA ILE A 349 -9.94 -6.59 -5.45
C ILE A 349 -9.07 -7.71 -6.02
N SER A 350 -9.18 -7.97 -7.32
CA SER A 350 -8.46 -9.04 -7.98
C SER A 350 -7.09 -8.57 -8.48
N GLY A 351 -6.07 -8.67 -7.63
CA GLY A 351 -4.68 -8.38 -7.97
C GLY A 351 -4.37 -6.91 -8.28
N ASN A 352 -3.07 -6.61 -8.40
CA ASN A 352 -2.52 -5.31 -8.78
C ASN A 352 -3.02 -4.19 -7.86
N LEU A 353 -2.86 -4.41 -6.55
CA LEU A 353 -3.43 -3.56 -5.52
C LEU A 353 -2.69 -2.23 -5.41
N VAL A 354 -1.35 -2.27 -5.37
CA VAL A 354 -0.54 -1.08 -5.08
C VAL A 354 0.57 -0.80 -6.09
N PHE A 355 0.81 -1.74 -7.00
CA PHE A 355 1.87 -1.68 -8.02
C PHE A 355 3.26 -1.38 -7.41
N ASP A 356 3.60 -2.06 -6.32
CA ASP A 356 4.93 -2.01 -5.72
C ASP A 356 5.96 -2.82 -6.52
N ASN A 357 5.49 -3.60 -7.50
CA ASN A 357 6.27 -4.48 -8.38
C ASN A 357 7.12 -5.52 -7.63
N GLY A 358 6.75 -5.86 -6.39
CA GLY A 358 7.57 -6.71 -5.53
C GLY A 358 8.89 -6.08 -5.08
N PHE A 359 9.06 -4.76 -5.25
CA PHE A 359 10.22 -4.08 -4.68
C PHE A 359 10.03 -3.90 -3.17
N LEU A 360 10.93 -4.50 -2.42
CA LEU A 360 10.94 -4.43 -0.96
C LEU A 360 10.99 -3.01 -0.41
N THR A 361 11.67 -2.12 -1.13
CA THR A 361 11.80 -0.71 -0.83
C THR A 361 10.49 0.08 -1.03
N CYS A 362 9.51 -0.52 -1.71
CA CYS A 362 8.18 0.05 -1.96
C CYS A 362 7.12 -0.39 -0.94
N TYR A 363 7.47 -1.15 0.11
CA TYR A 363 6.50 -1.71 1.05
C TYR A 363 5.59 -0.66 1.71
N THR A 364 6.07 0.58 1.87
CA THR A 364 5.30 1.67 2.48
C THR A 364 4.01 1.97 1.72
N ARG A 365 3.92 1.65 0.42
CA ARG A 365 2.69 1.76 -0.37
C ARG A 365 1.60 0.81 0.11
N TRP A 366 1.94 -0.40 0.54
CA TRP A 366 0.99 -1.31 1.16
C TRP A 366 0.40 -0.74 2.44
N VAL A 367 1.26 -0.18 3.31
CA VAL A 367 0.84 0.42 4.57
C VAL A 367 -0.13 1.59 4.30
N LYS A 368 0.25 2.51 3.40
CA LYS A 368 -0.59 3.64 2.97
C LYS A 368 -1.91 3.19 2.34
N PHE A 369 -1.86 2.21 1.45
CA PHE A 369 -3.05 1.65 0.79
C PHE A 369 -4.02 1.07 1.81
N LEU A 370 -3.55 0.22 2.72
CA LEU A 370 -4.40 -0.43 3.72
C LEU A 370 -4.96 0.58 4.74
N GLU A 371 -4.18 1.57 5.15
CA GLU A 371 -4.64 2.67 5.98
C GLU A 371 -5.77 3.43 5.30
N ARG A 372 -5.54 3.88 4.06
CA ARG A 372 -6.51 4.62 3.27
C ARG A 372 -7.76 3.80 2.99
N TYR A 373 -7.62 2.53 2.60
CA TYR A 373 -8.71 1.58 2.46
C TYR A 373 -9.55 1.52 3.73
N SER A 374 -8.95 1.30 4.90
CA SER A 374 -9.68 1.19 6.17
C SER A 374 -10.40 2.47 6.61
N SER A 375 -9.96 3.62 6.10
CA SER A 375 -10.59 4.91 6.35
C SER A 375 -11.80 5.19 5.45
N ILE A 376 -11.85 4.56 4.27
CA ILE A 376 -12.89 4.77 3.25
C ILE A 376 -13.90 3.62 3.22
N ALA A 377 -13.45 2.38 3.43
CA ALA A 377 -14.24 1.15 3.39
C ALA A 377 -15.14 1.02 4.63
N ILE A 378 -16.03 1.99 4.83
CA ILE A 378 -16.94 2.10 5.96
C ILE A 378 -18.36 2.25 5.39
N ASP A 379 -19.28 1.40 5.84
CA ASP A 379 -20.68 1.43 5.42
C ASP A 379 -21.47 2.58 6.08
N SER A 380 -22.73 2.75 5.69
CA SER A 380 -23.60 3.80 6.24
C SER A 380 -23.91 3.65 7.74
N ASN A 381 -23.64 2.48 8.31
CA ASN A 381 -23.81 2.18 9.74
C ASN A 381 -22.48 2.23 10.50
N SER A 382 -21.42 2.78 9.89
CA SER A 382 -20.06 2.82 10.45
C SER A 382 -19.38 1.46 10.62
N ASN A 383 -19.85 0.40 9.93
CA ASN A 383 -19.17 -0.89 9.89
C ASN A 383 -18.01 -0.85 8.89
N LEU A 384 -16.85 -1.36 9.32
CA LEU A 384 -15.73 -1.63 8.44
C LEU A 384 -16.11 -2.74 7.45
N ILE A 385 -15.93 -2.47 6.16
CA ILE A 385 -16.26 -3.37 5.06
C ILE A 385 -15.06 -4.31 4.81
N PRO A 386 -15.25 -5.64 4.91
CA PRO A 386 -14.18 -6.60 4.73
C PRO A 386 -13.63 -6.59 3.29
N LEU A 387 -12.31 -6.76 3.20
CA LEU A 387 -11.57 -6.85 1.95
C LEU A 387 -11.32 -8.32 1.59
N LEU A 388 -11.63 -8.69 0.35
CA LEU A 388 -11.24 -9.94 -0.29
C LEU A 388 -10.23 -9.59 -1.39
N THR A 389 -9.10 -10.27 -1.43
CA THR A 389 -8.04 -10.00 -2.42
C THR A 389 -7.50 -11.26 -3.04
N THR A 390 -7.04 -11.12 -4.28
CA THR A 390 -6.21 -12.13 -4.94
C THR A 390 -4.85 -11.54 -5.30
N ILE A 391 -3.90 -12.41 -5.66
CA ILE A 391 -2.55 -12.03 -6.08
C ILE A 391 -2.58 -11.71 -7.58
N GLY A 392 -2.12 -10.52 -7.96
CA GLY A 392 -1.89 -10.13 -9.35
C GLY A 392 -0.46 -10.37 -9.82
N ASN A 393 -0.18 -10.06 -11.07
CA ASN A 393 1.16 -10.20 -11.63
C ASN A 393 2.17 -9.29 -10.92
N TYR A 394 1.77 -8.09 -10.50
CA TYR A 394 2.67 -7.15 -9.81
C TYR A 394 3.01 -7.60 -8.39
N GLU A 395 2.11 -8.28 -7.69
CA GLU A 395 2.40 -8.89 -6.38
C GLU A 395 3.24 -10.17 -6.51
N ALA A 396 3.02 -10.94 -7.58
CA ALA A 396 3.74 -12.19 -7.83
C ALA A 396 5.25 -11.97 -8.12
N LEU A 397 5.65 -10.79 -8.57
CA LEU A 397 7.06 -10.46 -8.84
C LEU A 397 7.97 -10.65 -7.61
N PHE A 398 7.41 -10.47 -6.40
CA PHE A 398 8.15 -10.62 -5.15
C PHE A 398 8.78 -12.01 -5.00
N TRP A 399 8.08 -13.06 -5.43
CA TRP A 399 8.49 -14.45 -5.25
C TRP A 399 9.72 -14.84 -6.08
N LYS A 400 10.00 -14.11 -7.18
CA LYS A 400 11.18 -14.37 -8.01
C LYS A 400 12.50 -14.00 -7.33
N PHE A 401 12.48 -13.07 -6.36
CA PHE A 401 13.70 -12.60 -5.71
C PHE A 401 14.16 -13.51 -4.56
N LYS A 402 13.23 -14.18 -3.84
CA LYS A 402 13.58 -15.10 -2.75
C LYS A 402 14.03 -16.48 -3.24
N ALA A 403 13.61 -16.91 -4.42
CA ALA A 403 13.96 -18.23 -4.97
C ALA A 403 15.41 -18.36 -5.49
N ASN A 404 16.15 -17.24 -5.59
CA ASN A 404 17.52 -17.21 -6.14
C ASN A 404 18.61 -16.95 -5.08
N TYR A 405 18.25 -16.95 -3.79
CA TYR A 405 19.16 -17.03 -2.65
C TYR A 405 19.00 -18.39 -1.98
#